data_AF-A0A7C5GIV5-F1
#
_entry.id   AF-A0A7C5GIV5-F1
#
_cell.length_a   1.000
_cell.length_b   1.000
_cell.length_c   1.000
_cell.angle_alpha   90.00
_cell.angle_beta   90.00
_cell.angle_gamma   90.00
#
_symmetry.space_group_name_H-M   'P 1'
#
loop_
_entity.id
_entity.type
_entity.pdbx_description
1 polymer ?
#
loop_
_entity_poly.entity_id
_entity_poly.type
_entity_poly.pdbx_seq_one_letter_code
_entity_poly.pdbx_strand_id
1 'polypeptide(L)'
;VIKLDTDEPEIYQEMESIFVDLGNNLIPFFIEKSSLHKRNQLRVQFEGIHSEEEADAILKSDVYLPLNLLPKLTGNKFYYHEIIGFTIIDTNYGEVGVVESVNDKAAQPLFEIKKGDLEIFIPVIDDFIKKIDREQQQIIVETPEGLIDLYLS
;
A
#
# COMPACT_ATOMS: atom_id res chain seq x y z
N VAL A 1 16.34 12.90 3.73
CA VAL A 1 15.42 11.98 4.46
C VAL A 1 14.14 11.94 3.68
N ILE A 2 13.69 10.75 3.32
CA ILE A 2 12.45 10.53 2.56
C ILE A 2 11.33 10.24 3.56
N LYS A 3 10.16 10.83 3.34
CA LYS A 3 8.94 10.50 4.08
C LYS A 3 8.16 9.50 3.24
N LEU A 4 7.96 8.30 3.78
CA LEU A 4 7.23 7.24 3.08
C LEU A 4 5.74 7.39 3.33
N ASP A 5 4.95 7.26 2.27
CA ASP A 5 3.48 7.23 2.30
C ASP A 5 3.01 5.77 2.23
N THR A 6 3.21 5.05 3.33
CA THR A 6 2.97 3.60 3.41
C THR A 6 2.82 3.12 4.85
N ASP A 7 1.99 2.09 5.05
CA ASP A 7 1.80 1.44 6.35
C ASP A 7 2.85 0.36 6.66
N GLU A 8 3.58 -0.14 5.65
CA GLU A 8 4.66 -1.13 5.79
C GLU A 8 6.03 -0.56 5.32
N PRO A 9 6.59 0.42 6.03
CA PRO A 9 7.81 1.13 5.63
C PRO A 9 9.08 0.26 5.64
N GLU A 10 9.04 -0.87 6.33
CA GLU A 10 10.13 -1.85 6.41
C GLU A 10 10.45 -2.48 5.04
N ILE A 11 9.44 -2.63 4.18
CA ILE A 11 9.56 -3.16 2.81
C ILE A 11 10.53 -2.34 1.96
N TYR A 12 10.64 -1.04 2.24
CA TYR A 12 11.42 -0.08 1.46
C TYR A 12 12.86 0.05 1.96
N GLN A 13 13.28 -0.73 2.95
CA GLN A 13 14.65 -0.64 3.49
C GLN A 13 15.69 -1.14 2.51
N GLU A 14 15.40 -2.14 1.69
CA GLU A 14 16.38 -2.81 0.82
C GLU A 14 16.24 -2.43 -0.67
N MET A 15 15.76 -1.21 -0.95
CA MET A 15 15.62 -0.73 -2.32
C MET A 15 16.97 -0.41 -2.97
N GLU A 16 17.15 -0.84 -4.22
CA GLU A 16 18.33 -0.53 -5.03
C GLU A 16 18.31 0.91 -5.57
N SER A 17 17.14 1.40 -5.97
CA SER A 17 16.98 2.76 -6.53
C SER A 17 15.57 3.30 -6.32
N ILE A 18 15.44 4.62 -6.44
CA ILE A 18 14.17 5.36 -6.45
C ILE A 18 14.23 6.48 -7.49
N PHE A 19 13.07 6.91 -7.98
CA PHE A 19 13.01 8.03 -8.91
C PHE A 19 12.79 9.33 -8.14
N VAL A 20 13.57 10.34 -8.46
CA VAL A 20 13.43 11.70 -7.93
C VAL A 20 12.86 12.57 -9.04
N ASP A 21 11.79 13.31 -8.74
CA ASP A 21 11.24 14.30 -9.68
C ASP A 21 12.07 15.58 -9.66
N LEU A 22 12.74 15.83 -10.78
CA LEU A 22 13.52 17.04 -11.03
C LEU A 22 12.96 17.75 -12.25
N GLY A 23 11.99 18.63 -11.99
CA GLY A 23 11.37 19.47 -13.02
C GLY A 23 10.53 18.67 -14.03
N ASN A 24 9.68 17.78 -13.53
CA ASN A 24 8.85 16.83 -14.30
C ASN A 24 9.63 15.73 -15.03
N ASN A 25 10.87 15.48 -14.61
CA ASN A 25 11.67 14.36 -15.10
C ASN A 25 11.92 13.42 -13.94
N LEU A 26 11.48 12.17 -14.08
CA LEU A 26 11.76 11.10 -13.13
C LEU A 26 13.16 10.56 -13.41
N ILE A 27 14.12 10.97 -12.57
CA ILE A 27 15.52 10.56 -12.70
C ILE A 27 15.79 9.46 -11.66
N PRO A 28 16.32 8.29 -12.05
CA PRO A 28 16.65 7.24 -11.11
C PRO A 28 17.90 7.61 -10.30
N PHE A 29 17.81 7.49 -8.98
CA PHE A 29 18.93 7.61 -8.04
C PHE A 29 19.16 6.27 -7.35
N PHE A 30 20.39 5.75 -7.44
CA PHE A 30 20.79 4.51 -6.80
C PHE A 30 21.12 4.74 -5.32
N ILE A 31 20.71 3.80 -4.48
CA ILE A 31 20.85 3.86 -3.03
C ILE A 31 22.10 3.08 -2.62
N GLU A 32 23.10 3.78 -2.07
CA GLU A 32 24.29 3.16 -1.49
C GLU A 32 23.96 2.57 -0.11
N LYS A 33 23.15 3.29 0.68
CA LYS A 33 22.72 2.84 2.00
C LYS A 33 21.41 3.49 2.42
N SER A 34 20.57 2.70 3.06
CA SER A 34 19.30 3.14 3.63
C SER A 34 19.16 2.66 5.08
N SER A 35 18.40 3.40 5.86
CA SER A 35 18.03 3.04 7.23
C SER A 35 16.68 3.66 7.55
N LEU A 36 15.73 2.82 7.97
CA LEU A 36 14.46 3.31 8.47
C LEU A 36 14.69 3.95 9.85
N HIS A 37 14.14 5.14 10.02
CA HIS A 37 14.20 5.91 11.24
C HIS A 37 12.80 6.40 11.58
N LYS A 38 12.38 6.22 12.84
CA LYS A 38 10.95 6.41 13.22
C LYS A 38 10.02 5.57 12.31
N ARG A 39 8.71 5.70 12.46
CA ARG A 39 7.75 4.85 11.72
C ARG A 39 7.89 5.03 10.20
N ASN A 40 7.97 6.26 9.67
CA ASN A 40 7.84 6.50 8.22
C ASN A 40 8.96 7.36 7.59
N GLN A 41 10.15 7.44 8.21
CA GLN A 41 11.25 8.25 7.67
C GLN A 41 12.41 7.37 7.22
N LEU A 42 12.66 7.32 5.93
CA LEU A 42 13.79 6.58 5.37
C LEU A 42 14.98 7.53 5.21
N ARG A 43 16.07 7.28 5.94
CA ARG A 43 17.35 7.93 5.68
C ARG A 43 18.03 7.20 4.56
N VAL A 44 18.42 7.93 3.52
CA VAL A 44 19.00 7.38 2.30
C VAL A 44 20.29 8.15 2.00
N GLN A 45 21.33 7.39 1.70
CA GLN A 45 22.57 7.83 1.09
C GLN A 45 22.50 7.41 -0.38
N PHE A 46 22.41 8.37 -1.28
CA PHE A 46 22.46 8.10 -2.72
C PHE A 46 23.91 7.96 -3.18
N GLU A 47 24.13 7.15 -4.20
CA GLU A 47 25.42 7.09 -4.89
C GLU A 47 25.75 8.47 -5.50
N GLY A 48 26.97 8.95 -5.28
CA GLY A 48 27.46 10.20 -5.87
C GLY A 48 26.96 11.49 -5.23
N ILE A 49 26.23 11.43 -4.10
CA ILE A 49 25.84 12.61 -3.31
C ILE A 49 26.58 12.58 -1.97
N HIS A 50 27.66 13.33 -1.82
CA HIS A 50 28.50 13.29 -0.62
C HIS A 50 28.66 14.65 0.07
N SER A 51 28.09 15.71 -0.51
CA SER A 51 28.10 17.07 0.03
C SER A 51 26.71 17.60 0.35
N GLU A 52 26.65 18.64 1.18
CA GLU A 52 25.40 19.34 1.51
C GLU A 52 24.82 20.02 0.27
N GLU A 53 25.68 20.62 -0.56
CA GLU A 53 25.28 21.30 -1.79
C GLU A 53 24.63 20.36 -2.82
N GLU A 54 25.15 19.14 -2.96
CA GLU A 54 24.56 18.11 -3.83
C GLU A 54 23.21 17.61 -3.28
N ALA A 55 23.10 17.46 -1.95
CA ALA A 55 21.85 17.05 -1.31
C ALA A 55 20.77 18.14 -1.41
N ASP A 56 21.17 19.41 -1.33
CA ASP A 56 20.27 20.56 -1.47
C ASP A 56 19.63 20.62 -2.86
N ALA A 57 20.34 20.18 -3.91
CA ALA A 57 19.83 20.16 -5.29
C ALA A 57 18.61 19.23 -5.48
N ILE A 58 18.44 18.24 -4.60
CA ILE A 58 17.32 17.27 -4.63
C ILE A 58 16.37 17.44 -3.43
N LEU A 59 16.59 18.46 -2.60
CA LEU A 59 15.78 18.69 -1.42
C LEU A 59 14.37 19.14 -1.82
N LYS A 60 13.36 18.61 -1.13
CA LYS A 60 11.92 18.87 -1.39
C LYS A 60 11.40 18.34 -2.73
N SER A 61 12.20 17.59 -3.48
CA SER A 61 11.70 16.81 -4.60
C SER A 61 10.81 15.68 -4.12
N ASP A 62 9.74 15.42 -4.88
CA ASP A 62 8.94 14.21 -4.71
C ASP A 62 9.75 12.99 -5.18
N VAL A 63 9.48 11.85 -4.56
CA VAL A 63 10.11 10.58 -4.92
C VAL A 63 9.05 9.55 -5.27
N TYR A 64 9.38 8.72 -6.24
CA TYR A 64 8.46 7.73 -6.79
C TYR A 64 9.16 6.39 -6.91
N LEU A 65 8.39 5.33 -6.67
CA LEU A 65 8.82 3.97 -6.94
C LEU A 65 7.83 3.34 -7.93
N PRO A 66 8.30 2.82 -9.08
CA PRO A 66 7.48 2.00 -9.95
C PRO A 66 6.87 0.82 -9.20
N LEU A 67 5.58 0.58 -9.39
CA LEU A 67 4.87 -0.52 -8.73
C LEU A 67 5.49 -1.90 -9.03
N ASN A 68 6.13 -2.06 -10.19
CA ASN A 68 6.81 -3.30 -10.56
C ASN A 68 8.14 -3.54 -9.81
N LEU A 69 8.68 -2.54 -9.11
CA LEU A 69 9.85 -2.67 -8.24
C LEU A 69 9.48 -2.93 -6.78
N LEU A 70 8.19 -2.90 -6.44
CA LEU A 70 7.74 -3.32 -5.11
C LEU A 70 8.02 -4.82 -4.92
N PRO A 71 8.51 -5.23 -3.74
CA PRO A 71 8.63 -6.65 -3.41
C PRO A 71 7.31 -7.36 -3.63
N LYS A 72 7.36 -8.52 -4.30
CA LYS A 72 6.16 -9.34 -4.46
C LYS A 72 5.74 -9.86 -3.09
N LEU A 73 4.58 -9.42 -2.62
CA LEU A 73 3.98 -9.92 -1.40
C LEU A 73 3.38 -11.30 -1.65
N THR A 74 3.56 -12.21 -0.69
CA THR A 74 3.04 -13.58 -0.74
C THR A 74 2.08 -13.85 0.40
N GLY A 75 1.17 -14.81 0.21
CA GLY A 75 0.14 -15.12 1.20
C GLY A 75 -0.88 -13.99 1.30
N ASN A 76 -1.22 -13.60 2.52
CA ASN A 76 -2.30 -12.65 2.83
C ASN A 76 -1.82 -11.21 2.99
N LYS A 77 -0.55 -10.92 2.70
CA LYS A 77 -0.04 -9.55 2.59
C LYS A 77 -0.35 -8.97 1.22
N PHE A 78 -0.63 -7.68 1.12
CA PHE A 78 -0.98 -6.99 -0.12
C PHE A 78 -0.76 -5.49 0.04
N TYR A 79 -0.56 -4.79 -1.07
CA TYR A 79 -0.63 -3.33 -1.06
C TYR A 79 -2.07 -2.86 -1.27
N TYR A 80 -2.49 -1.78 -0.62
CA TYR A 80 -3.87 -1.29 -0.77
C TYR A 80 -4.24 -0.96 -2.22
N HIS A 81 -3.30 -0.39 -2.99
CA HIS A 81 -3.51 -0.10 -4.40
C HIS A 81 -3.59 -1.37 -5.28
N GLU A 82 -2.98 -2.48 -4.84
CA GLU A 82 -2.95 -3.75 -5.57
C GLU A 82 -4.35 -4.37 -5.64
N ILE A 83 -5.11 -4.21 -4.56
CA ILE A 83 -6.40 -4.89 -4.39
C ILE A 83 -7.60 -4.07 -4.81
N ILE A 84 -7.40 -2.83 -5.27
CA ILE A 84 -8.47 -2.03 -5.88
C ILE A 84 -9.00 -2.79 -7.11
N GLY A 85 -10.31 -2.98 -7.16
CA GLY A 85 -10.98 -3.79 -8.18
C GLY A 85 -11.08 -5.28 -7.87
N PHE A 86 -10.52 -5.76 -6.75
CA PHE A 86 -10.70 -7.15 -6.33
C PHE A 86 -12.12 -7.37 -5.79
N THR A 87 -12.66 -8.55 -6.01
CA THR A 87 -13.95 -8.97 -5.44
C THR A 87 -13.76 -9.52 -4.03
N ILE A 88 -14.52 -9.00 -3.07
CA ILE A 88 -14.58 -9.52 -1.70
C ILE A 88 -15.62 -10.63 -1.64
N ILE A 89 -15.19 -11.81 -1.18
CA ILE A 89 -16.03 -12.98 -0.96
C ILE A 89 -15.97 -13.32 0.51
N ASP A 90 -17.10 -13.24 1.20
CA ASP A 90 -17.22 -13.69 2.57
C ASP A 90 -17.60 -15.18 2.63
N THR A 91 -17.01 -15.94 3.53
CA THR A 91 -17.28 -17.39 3.68
C THR A 91 -18.71 -17.71 4.05
N ASN A 92 -19.42 -16.77 4.69
CA ASN A 92 -20.80 -16.92 5.15
C ASN A 92 -21.80 -16.25 4.20
N TYR A 93 -21.45 -15.11 3.59
CA TYR A 93 -22.37 -14.31 2.76
C TYR A 93 -22.12 -14.42 1.24
N GLY A 94 -21.04 -15.08 0.82
CA GLY A 94 -20.66 -15.17 -0.59
C GLY A 94 -20.13 -13.84 -1.12
N GLU A 95 -20.49 -13.48 -2.35
CA GLU A 95 -19.99 -12.26 -2.98
C GLU A 95 -20.55 -10.99 -2.30
N VAL A 96 -19.64 -10.23 -1.68
CA VAL A 96 -19.96 -8.99 -0.98
C VAL A 96 -19.95 -7.82 -1.95
N GLY A 97 -18.95 -7.73 -2.83
CA GLY A 97 -18.82 -6.65 -3.81
C GLY A 97 -17.37 -6.46 -4.25
N VAL A 98 -17.08 -5.32 -4.88
CA VAL A 98 -15.75 -4.99 -5.42
C VAL A 98 -15.10 -3.89 -4.57
N VAL A 99 -13.82 -4.04 -4.25
CA VAL A 99 -13.08 -2.99 -3.54
C VAL A 99 -12.91 -1.78 -4.44
N GLU A 100 -13.49 -0.65 -4.05
CA GLU A 100 -13.34 0.64 -4.73
C GLU A 100 -12.13 1.40 -4.20
N SER A 101 -11.89 1.33 -2.88
CA SER A 101 -10.77 2.02 -2.23
C SER A 101 -10.43 1.37 -0.88
N VAL A 102 -9.29 1.77 -0.29
CA VAL A 102 -8.96 1.49 1.12
C VAL A 102 -8.75 2.81 1.83
N ASN A 103 -9.51 3.02 2.90
CA ASN A 103 -9.36 4.20 3.75
C ASN A 103 -8.40 3.90 4.90
N ASP A 104 -7.16 4.33 4.73
CA ASP A 104 -6.06 4.17 5.69
C ASP A 104 -5.90 5.37 6.65
N LYS A 105 -6.70 6.44 6.46
CA LYS A 105 -6.66 7.65 7.29
C LYS A 105 -7.46 7.52 8.58
N ALA A 106 -8.35 6.53 8.65
CA ALA A 106 -9.10 6.22 9.86
C ALA A 106 -8.21 5.62 10.95
N ALA A 107 -8.72 5.52 12.18
CA ALA A 107 -8.00 4.86 13.28
C ALA A 107 -7.66 3.39 12.98
N GLN A 108 -8.45 2.77 12.12
CA GLN A 108 -8.26 1.43 11.60
C GLN A 108 -8.55 1.43 10.09
N PRO A 109 -7.70 0.82 9.24
CA PRO A 109 -7.94 0.80 7.81
C PRO A 109 -9.23 0.05 7.46
N LEU A 110 -9.95 0.56 6.46
CA LEU A 110 -11.24 0.01 6.02
C LEU A 110 -11.21 -0.26 4.51
N PHE A 111 -11.66 -1.44 4.10
CA PHE A 111 -12.08 -1.68 2.72
C PHE A 111 -13.36 -0.91 2.46
N GLU A 112 -13.37 -0.10 1.39
CA GLU A 112 -14.57 0.53 0.85
C GLU A 112 -15.03 -0.30 -0.34
N ILE A 113 -16.14 -1.03 -0.17
CA ILE A 113 -16.60 -2.05 -1.09
C ILE A 113 -17.91 -1.60 -1.73
N LYS A 114 -18.00 -1.69 -3.04
CA LYS A 114 -19.19 -1.33 -3.82
C LYS A 114 -19.96 -2.56 -4.27
N LYS A 115 -21.27 -2.56 -4.05
CA LYS A 115 -22.22 -3.56 -4.58
C LYS A 115 -23.43 -2.86 -5.19
N GLY A 116 -23.37 -2.57 -6.49
CA GLY A 116 -24.37 -1.73 -7.14
C GLY A 116 -24.34 -0.31 -6.56
N ASP A 117 -25.45 0.15 -6.00
CA ASP A 117 -25.56 1.46 -5.33
C ASP A 117 -25.21 1.41 -3.83
N LEU A 118 -24.92 0.23 -3.29
CA LEU A 118 -24.58 0.03 -1.87
C LEU A 118 -23.07 0.16 -1.63
N GLU A 119 -22.70 0.88 -0.57
CA GLU A 119 -21.35 0.95 -0.03
C GLU A 119 -21.26 0.15 1.27
N ILE A 120 -20.29 -0.74 1.34
CA ILE A 120 -20.05 -1.65 2.47
C ILE A 120 -18.64 -1.39 2.98
N PHE A 121 -18.48 -1.23 4.29
CA PHE A 121 -17.18 -0.99 4.92
C PHE A 121 -16.77 -2.20 5.76
N ILE A 122 -15.63 -2.81 5.42
CA ILE A 122 -15.07 -3.95 6.16
C ILE A 122 -13.71 -3.56 6.72
N PRO A 123 -13.47 -3.69 8.03
CA PRO A 123 -12.15 -3.49 8.61
C PRO A 123 -11.07 -4.38 7.97
N VAL A 124 -9.93 -3.79 7.63
CA VAL A 124 -8.76 -4.53 7.16
C VAL A 124 -8.07 -5.13 8.39
N ILE A 125 -8.45 -6.36 8.74
CA ILE A 125 -7.90 -7.11 9.88
C ILE A 125 -7.41 -8.46 9.38
N ASP A 126 -6.17 -8.81 9.75
CA ASP A 126 -5.56 -10.09 9.38
C ASP A 126 -6.46 -11.29 9.72
N ASP A 127 -7.14 -11.26 10.88
CA ASP A 127 -8.04 -12.31 11.34
C ASP A 127 -9.24 -12.55 10.39
N PHE A 128 -9.69 -11.49 9.70
CA PHE A 128 -10.77 -11.60 8.72
C PHE A 128 -10.26 -12.15 7.40
N ILE A 129 -9.01 -11.87 7.01
CA ILE A 129 -8.47 -12.20 5.70
C ILE A 129 -7.99 -13.65 5.67
N LYS A 130 -8.75 -14.53 5.00
CA LYS A 130 -8.39 -15.95 4.86
C LYS A 130 -7.45 -16.19 3.70
N LYS A 131 -7.69 -15.55 2.56
CA LYS A 131 -6.90 -15.77 1.35
C LYS A 131 -6.98 -14.57 0.43
N ILE A 132 -5.88 -14.26 -0.25
CA ILE A 132 -5.84 -13.34 -1.38
C ILE A 132 -5.51 -14.14 -2.64
N ASP A 133 -6.49 -14.25 -3.53
CA ASP A 133 -6.36 -14.90 -4.83
C ASP A 133 -6.09 -13.86 -5.91
N ARG A 134 -4.80 -13.68 -6.22
CA ARG A 134 -4.36 -12.70 -7.21
C ARG A 134 -4.66 -13.12 -8.64
N GLU A 135 -4.81 -14.41 -8.91
CA GLU A 135 -5.13 -14.91 -10.25
C GLU A 135 -6.58 -14.60 -10.61
N GLN A 136 -7.49 -14.76 -9.64
CA GLN A 136 -8.91 -14.47 -9.81
C GLN A 136 -9.31 -13.05 -9.39
N GLN A 137 -8.36 -12.27 -8.85
CA GLN A 137 -8.59 -10.95 -8.27
C GLN A 137 -9.68 -10.98 -7.18
N GLN A 138 -9.53 -11.91 -6.22
CA GLN A 138 -10.47 -12.11 -5.12
C GLN A 138 -9.79 -12.04 -3.76
N ILE A 139 -10.50 -11.50 -2.78
CA ILE A 139 -10.12 -11.57 -1.37
C ILE A 139 -11.20 -12.36 -0.64
N ILE A 140 -10.80 -13.47 -0.03
CA ILE A 140 -11.67 -14.32 0.78
C ILE A 140 -11.56 -13.85 2.23
N VAL A 141 -12.69 -13.45 2.81
CA VAL A 141 -12.80 -13.00 4.19
C VAL A 141 -13.75 -13.89 5.00
N GLU A 142 -13.57 -13.92 6.31
CA GLU A 142 -14.53 -14.44 7.28
C GLU A 142 -14.81 -13.32 8.26
N THR A 143 -15.86 -12.55 7.99
CA THR A 143 -16.29 -11.48 8.89
C THR A 143 -17.15 -12.01 10.04
N PRO A 144 -17.22 -11.30 11.19
CA PRO A 144 -18.12 -11.65 12.28
C PRO A 144 -19.57 -11.64 11.81
N GLU A 145 -20.36 -12.55 12.37
CA GLU A 145 -21.79 -12.65 12.09
C GLU A 145 -22.49 -11.30 12.32
N GLY A 146 -23.33 -10.91 11.37
CA GLY A 146 -24.07 -9.66 11.43
C GLY A 146 -23.33 -8.42 10.93
N LEU A 147 -22.01 -8.46 10.68
CA LEU A 147 -21.28 -7.27 10.19
C LEU A 147 -21.81 -6.82 8.81
N ILE A 148 -21.93 -7.76 7.87
CA ILE A 148 -22.39 -7.48 6.50
C ILE A 148 -23.89 -7.18 6.47
N ASP A 149 -24.68 -7.81 7.35
CA ASP A 149 -26.14 -7.61 7.42
C ASP A 149 -26.53 -6.15 7.72
N LEU A 150 -25.66 -5.40 8.40
CA LEU A 150 -25.87 -3.97 8.68
C LEU A 150 -25.99 -3.11 7.41
N TYR A 151 -25.49 -3.62 6.28
CA TYR A 151 -25.53 -2.93 4.99
C TYR A 151 -26.56 -3.51 4.02
N LEU A 152 -26.94 -4.79 4.19
CA LEU A 152 -27.89 -5.47 3.32
C LEU A 152 -29.36 -5.34 3.78
N SER A 153 -29.59 -4.63 4.89
CA SER A 153 -30.91 -4.46 5.52
C SER A 153 -31.73 -3.29 4.96
#